data_AF-A0A8H7DBD0-F1
#
_entry.id   AF-A0A8H7DBD0-F1
#
_cell.length_a   1.000
_cell.length_b   1.000
_cell.length_c   1.000
_cell.angle_alpha   90.00
_cell.angle_beta   90.00
_cell.angle_gamma   90.00
#
_symmetry.space_group_name_H-M   'P 1'
#
loop_
_entity.id
_entity.type
_entity.pdbx_description
1 polymer ?
#
loop_
_entity_poly.entity_id
_entity_poly.type
_entity_poly.pdbx_seq_one_letter_code
_entity_poly.pdbx_strand_id
1 'polypeptide(L)'
;MDPSGAQNPSLPAVDQSTSYPDSLATRLTASQVRAFLAASEDVDIDPETVEELVQVLLSETAAESSGIVDSTKDEVDSDGGFDLEVSELDISALYCLQAQDPETWTPQQIRGMLHHLKEHGMSSWVNEYILKRNHSIPHLLLAFGIKLSPKLHHMSPATMSYFLRVAMSRELQLRDKLPNYNTVDDAVQLIRDSRRIIILTGAGISVSCGIPDFRSRDGLYASLKERGEYDLDDPQQMFDINYFRENPAVFYSFASQIYPSNFVPSPLLIVIVLKLLRNYTQNIDGLHTLAGVTRVLECHGSFVTASCILCHRQVPGLEIEADIMAQKVPLCSICNAPQPGTSSPNKKGKKKSKKKSKDAWDSDNEDESDGPTYPPGIMKPDITFFGEKLKDHFDHSLAADRSQVDLLLVVGTSLKVSPVADILCHLPHSVPQILINKTPVRHINPDIILLGNADDIIAHLCNKLGWDLPSAIIQLPHSSESRPEILQTKKRSAADLHALEEPRRVGESHIWLFDGAEGGEWLKSIERQSSVELDLDQPLDGVKKQRIE
;
A
#
# COMPACT_ATOMS: atom_id res chain seq x y z
N MET A 1 50.15 75.88 17.24
CA MET A 1 49.57 74.88 18.15
C MET A 1 48.63 74.04 17.32
N ASP A 2 48.97 72.78 17.11
CA ASP A 2 48.07 71.71 16.63
C ASP A 2 46.93 71.44 17.66
N PRO A 3 45.88 70.62 17.41
CA PRO A 3 45.58 69.76 16.25
C PRO A 3 44.07 69.65 15.82
N SER A 4 43.83 68.75 14.83
CA SER A 4 42.63 67.91 14.59
C SER A 4 41.43 68.52 13.82
N GLY A 5 40.80 67.88 12.84
CA GLY A 5 40.96 66.55 12.23
C GLY A 5 39.84 66.30 11.20
N ALA A 6 40.03 65.27 10.35
CA ALA A 6 39.12 64.67 9.35
C ALA A 6 39.42 65.01 7.88
N GLN A 7 40.26 64.16 7.27
CA GLN A 7 40.45 64.02 5.83
C GLN A 7 39.35 63.11 5.25
N ASN A 8 38.70 63.56 4.18
CA ASN A 8 38.03 62.70 3.19
C ASN A 8 39.11 62.09 2.28
N PRO A 9 38.99 60.80 1.92
CA PRO A 9 39.26 60.46 0.52
C PRO A 9 38.27 59.43 -0.06
N SER A 10 37.70 59.83 -1.20
CA SER A 10 37.45 59.05 -2.43
C SER A 10 37.08 57.56 -2.35
N LEU A 11 35.88 57.26 -2.87
CA LEU A 11 35.34 55.95 -3.25
C LEU A 11 36.33 55.05 -4.00
N PRO A 12 36.48 53.76 -3.64
CA PRO A 12 37.03 52.76 -4.53
C PRO A 12 35.92 52.21 -5.45
N ALA A 13 36.29 51.92 -6.69
CA ALA A 13 35.45 51.30 -7.70
C ALA A 13 34.91 49.95 -7.20
N VAL A 14 33.61 49.70 -7.43
CA VAL A 14 32.98 48.41 -7.17
C VAL A 14 33.44 47.43 -8.25
N ASP A 15 34.31 46.52 -7.85
CA ASP A 15 34.78 45.41 -8.66
C ASP A 15 33.65 44.39 -8.88
N GLN A 16 33.32 44.12 -10.13
CA GLN A 16 32.34 43.11 -10.55
C GLN A 16 33.02 41.73 -10.53
N SER A 17 33.23 41.12 -9.37
CA SER A 17 33.51 39.68 -9.29
C SER A 17 33.41 39.13 -7.86
N THR A 18 32.22 38.74 -7.43
CA THR A 18 32.05 37.81 -6.30
C THR A 18 31.13 36.67 -6.70
N SER A 19 31.74 35.61 -7.21
CA SER A 19 31.09 34.32 -7.49
C SER A 19 30.86 33.56 -6.17
N TYR A 20 29.66 33.67 -5.62
CA TYR A 20 29.12 32.68 -4.68
C TYR A 20 27.64 32.39 -4.99
N PRO A 21 27.33 31.50 -5.97
CA PRO A 21 26.00 30.87 -6.05
C PRO A 21 25.96 29.34 -6.23
N ASP A 22 27.08 28.64 -6.47
CA ASP A 22 27.05 27.23 -6.92
C ASP A 22 26.64 26.21 -5.84
N SER A 23 27.10 26.36 -4.60
CA SER A 23 26.89 25.32 -3.56
C SER A 23 25.42 25.13 -3.15
N LEU A 24 24.61 26.19 -3.18
CA LEU A 24 23.20 26.11 -2.81
C LEU A 24 22.34 25.50 -3.94
N ALA A 25 22.71 25.76 -5.20
CA ALA A 25 22.06 25.15 -6.36
C ALA A 25 22.38 23.65 -6.49
N THR A 26 23.63 23.26 -6.17
CA THR A 26 24.07 21.86 -6.06
C THR A 26 23.28 21.12 -4.98
N ARG A 27 23.18 21.70 -3.78
CA ARG A 27 22.41 21.10 -2.66
C ARG A 27 20.92 20.98 -2.98
N LEU A 28 20.33 21.96 -3.66
CA LEU A 28 18.92 21.90 -4.10
C LEU A 28 18.70 20.76 -5.10
N THR A 29 19.58 20.63 -6.10
CA THR A 29 19.47 19.57 -7.12
C THR A 29 19.58 18.19 -6.49
N ALA A 30 20.59 17.96 -5.64
CA ALA A 30 20.74 16.68 -4.93
C ALA A 30 19.53 16.35 -4.05
N SER A 31 18.97 17.35 -3.35
CA SER A 31 17.75 17.19 -2.55
C SER A 31 16.53 16.79 -3.40
N GLN A 32 16.33 17.44 -4.55
CA GLN A 32 15.23 17.12 -5.45
C GLN A 32 15.36 15.71 -6.04
N VAL A 33 16.56 15.29 -6.45
CA VAL A 33 16.76 13.95 -6.99
C VAL A 33 16.52 12.89 -5.93
N ARG A 34 16.99 13.07 -4.68
CA ARG A 34 16.68 12.14 -3.57
C ARG A 34 15.19 12.04 -3.31
N ALA A 35 14.46 13.16 -3.30
CA ALA A 35 13.01 13.16 -3.11
C ALA A 35 12.26 12.42 -4.25
N PHE A 36 12.72 12.56 -5.51
CA PHE A 36 12.18 11.79 -6.62
C PHE A 36 12.53 10.31 -6.56
N LEU A 37 13.72 9.92 -6.09
CA LEU A 37 14.08 8.52 -5.90
C LEU A 37 13.29 7.89 -4.74
N ALA A 38 13.07 8.62 -3.64
CA ALA A 38 12.23 8.16 -2.54
C ALA A 38 10.79 7.88 -2.99
N ALA A 39 10.26 8.67 -3.94
CA ALA A 39 8.93 8.45 -4.51
C ALA A 39 8.80 7.17 -5.39
N SER A 40 9.91 6.46 -5.66
CA SER A 40 9.87 5.21 -6.45
C SER A 40 9.21 4.05 -5.71
N GLU A 41 9.05 4.16 -4.38
CA GLU A 41 8.28 3.21 -3.58
C GLU A 41 6.79 3.20 -3.96
N ASP A 42 6.25 4.37 -4.34
CA ASP A 42 4.83 4.57 -4.64
C ASP A 42 4.53 4.68 -6.14
N VAL A 43 5.54 4.98 -6.97
CA VAL A 43 5.37 5.24 -8.40
C VAL A 43 6.40 4.47 -9.21
N ASP A 44 5.92 3.61 -10.12
CA ASP A 44 6.77 2.81 -11.00
C ASP A 44 7.78 3.66 -11.79
N ILE A 45 9.05 3.37 -11.56
CA ILE A 45 10.20 3.95 -12.23
C ILE A 45 10.91 2.89 -13.08
N ASP A 46 11.29 3.25 -14.30
CA ASP A 46 12.11 2.36 -15.14
C ASP A 46 13.59 2.41 -14.74
N PRO A 47 14.35 1.31 -14.94
CA PRO A 47 15.76 1.25 -14.55
C PRO A 47 16.63 2.34 -15.19
N GLU A 48 16.34 2.73 -16.45
CA GLU A 48 17.08 3.78 -17.16
C GLU A 48 16.92 5.15 -16.48
N THR A 49 15.71 5.48 -16.03
CA THR A 49 15.42 6.69 -15.24
C THR A 49 16.16 6.67 -13.89
N VAL A 50 16.22 5.50 -13.21
CA VAL A 50 16.99 5.38 -11.96
C VAL A 50 18.47 5.66 -12.20
N GLU A 51 19.07 5.05 -13.22
CA GLU A 51 20.47 5.26 -13.58
C GLU A 51 20.75 6.74 -13.91
N GLU A 52 19.87 7.39 -14.67
CA GLU A 52 19.99 8.81 -15.02
C GLU A 52 19.99 9.70 -13.76
N LEU A 53 19.09 9.44 -12.80
CA LEU A 53 18.99 10.19 -11.54
C LEU A 53 20.20 9.96 -10.63
N VAL A 54 20.64 8.71 -10.49
CA VAL A 54 21.82 8.35 -9.68
C VAL A 54 23.08 9.03 -10.24
N GLN A 55 23.23 9.08 -11.57
CA GLN A 55 24.36 9.76 -12.21
C GLN A 55 24.39 11.26 -11.88
N VAL A 56 23.23 11.93 -11.86
CA VAL A 56 23.14 13.33 -11.44
C VAL A 56 23.58 13.48 -9.97
N LEU A 57 23.07 12.63 -9.09
CA LEU A 57 23.45 12.62 -7.66
C LEU A 57 24.96 12.48 -7.44
N LEU A 58 25.60 11.52 -8.10
CA LEU A 58 27.04 11.29 -8.02
C LEU A 58 27.86 12.49 -8.51
N SER A 59 27.36 13.18 -9.54
CA SER A 59 28.04 14.39 -10.05
C SER A 59 27.99 15.57 -9.06
N GLU A 60 26.90 15.69 -8.28
CA GLU A 60 26.76 16.76 -7.29
C GLU A 60 27.60 16.48 -6.03
N THR A 61 27.72 15.22 -5.58
CA THR A 61 28.54 14.86 -4.41
C THR A 61 30.04 14.93 -4.72
N ALA A 62 30.46 14.62 -5.95
CA ALA A 62 31.84 14.80 -6.40
C ALA A 62 32.23 16.30 -6.48
N ALA A 63 31.27 17.18 -6.79
CA ALA A 63 31.51 18.62 -6.76
C ALA A 63 31.72 19.14 -5.32
N GLU A 64 31.02 18.59 -4.32
CA GLU A 64 31.17 18.96 -2.91
C GLU A 64 32.52 18.52 -2.31
N SER A 65 33.05 17.35 -2.70
CA SER A 65 34.35 16.85 -2.22
C SER A 65 35.56 17.57 -2.84
N SER A 66 35.40 18.18 -4.02
CA SER A 66 36.46 18.94 -4.69
C SER A 66 36.71 20.35 -4.12
N GLY A 67 35.88 20.80 -3.17
CA GLY A 67 35.96 22.13 -2.54
C GLY A 67 36.83 22.24 -1.28
N ILE A 68 37.37 21.13 -0.77
CA ILE A 68 38.29 21.13 0.40
C ILE A 68 39.69 20.80 -0.11
N VAL A 69 40.46 21.84 -0.42
CA VAL A 69 41.91 21.71 -0.57
C VAL A 69 42.52 21.86 0.81
N ASP A 70 42.78 20.74 1.50
CA ASP A 70 43.96 20.68 2.36
C ASP A 70 44.65 19.32 2.21
N SER A 71 45.95 19.44 2.06
CA SER A 71 46.91 18.45 1.63
C SER A 71 47.31 17.50 2.75
N THR A 72 46.86 16.25 2.68
CA THR A 72 47.66 15.10 3.13
C THR A 72 47.37 13.90 2.24
N LYS A 73 48.42 13.44 1.55
CA LYS A 73 48.47 12.13 0.92
C LYS A 73 48.27 11.07 2.00
N ASP A 74 47.21 10.29 1.91
CA ASP A 74 47.18 8.93 2.43
C ASP A 74 46.31 8.06 1.51
N GLU A 75 46.76 6.83 1.36
CA GLU A 75 46.39 5.84 0.36
C GLU A 75 44.89 5.47 0.45
N VAL A 76 44.20 5.46 -0.69
CA VAL A 76 42.79 5.05 -0.76
C VAL A 76 42.74 3.55 -1.02
N ASP A 77 42.47 2.80 0.04
CA ASP A 77 41.96 1.44 -0.03
C ASP A 77 40.56 1.46 -0.65
N SER A 78 40.36 0.57 -1.61
CA SER A 78 39.09 0.35 -2.32
C SER A 78 38.19 -0.55 -1.48
N ASP A 79 37.62 -0.04 -0.39
CA ASP A 79 36.44 -0.63 0.24
C ASP A 79 35.72 0.42 1.10
N GLY A 80 34.54 0.84 0.63
CA GLY A 80 33.81 1.94 1.24
C GLY A 80 32.47 2.14 0.54
N GLY A 81 31.58 1.16 0.69
CA GLY A 81 30.18 1.33 0.35
C GLY A 81 29.63 2.59 1.02
N PHE A 82 29.27 3.58 0.21
CA PHE A 82 28.57 4.77 0.67
C PHE A 82 27.13 4.39 0.96
N ASP A 83 26.85 4.09 2.23
CA ASP A 83 25.51 3.92 2.76
C ASP A 83 24.87 5.32 2.82
N LEU A 84 24.32 5.78 1.70
CA LEU A 84 23.50 6.99 1.65
C LEU A 84 22.14 6.60 2.19
N GLU A 85 21.83 6.98 3.43
CA GLU A 85 20.47 6.93 3.98
C GLU A 85 19.53 7.79 3.12
N VAL A 86 18.94 7.18 2.08
CA VAL A 86 17.86 7.76 1.25
C VAL A 86 16.54 7.81 2.04
N SER A 87 16.45 7.12 3.17
CA SER A 87 15.23 6.84 3.92
C SER A 87 14.62 8.01 4.70
N GLU A 88 15.27 9.18 4.77
CA GLU A 88 14.80 10.32 5.59
C GLU A 88 14.25 11.53 4.82
N LEU A 89 14.27 11.55 3.47
CA LEU A 89 13.85 12.72 2.69
C LEU A 89 12.40 12.60 2.16
N ASP A 90 11.49 13.37 2.77
CA ASP A 90 10.10 13.53 2.33
C ASP A 90 9.99 14.34 1.01
N ILE A 91 9.08 13.92 0.13
CA ILE A 91 8.69 14.58 -1.12
C ILE A 91 8.32 16.06 -0.88
N SER A 92 7.97 16.48 0.35
CA SER A 92 7.79 17.90 0.70
C SER A 92 8.96 18.80 0.33
N ALA A 93 10.20 18.26 0.25
CA ALA A 93 11.38 18.97 -0.23
C ALA A 93 11.27 19.46 -1.70
N LEU A 94 10.36 18.89 -2.51
CA LEU A 94 10.11 19.32 -3.88
C LEU A 94 9.32 20.64 -3.98
N TYR A 95 8.66 21.06 -2.90
CA TYR A 95 7.73 22.18 -2.89
C TYR A 95 8.42 23.48 -2.48
N CYS A 96 8.26 24.52 -3.29
CA CYS A 96 8.76 25.85 -2.97
C CYS A 96 7.62 26.70 -2.36
N LEU A 97 7.88 27.39 -1.24
CA LEU A 97 7.00 28.45 -0.73
C LEU A 97 7.07 29.65 -1.71
N GLN A 98 6.13 29.73 -2.64
CA GLN A 98 6.16 30.74 -3.70
C GLN A 98 5.82 32.14 -3.18
N ALA A 99 6.77 33.08 -3.30
CA ALA A 99 6.50 34.50 -3.45
C ALA A 99 6.79 34.91 -4.90
N GLN A 100 5.74 35.31 -5.62
CA GLN A 100 5.71 36.13 -6.84
C GLN A 100 6.79 35.86 -7.91
N ASP A 101 6.59 34.80 -8.71
CA ASP A 101 7.26 34.63 -10.01
C ASP A 101 6.27 35.05 -11.14
N PRO A 102 6.63 35.94 -12.08
CA PRO A 102 5.73 36.44 -13.12
C PRO A 102 5.32 35.41 -14.18
N GLU A 103 5.95 34.22 -14.21
CA GLU A 103 5.62 33.10 -15.11
C GLU A 103 4.73 32.02 -14.45
N THR A 104 4.10 32.32 -13.32
CA THR A 104 3.25 31.36 -12.59
C THR A 104 1.84 31.25 -13.15
N TRP A 105 1.27 30.05 -13.04
CA TRP A 105 -0.15 29.80 -13.30
C TRP A 105 -1.03 30.66 -12.39
N THR A 106 -2.13 31.19 -12.94
CA THR A 106 -3.11 31.86 -12.09
C THR A 106 -3.76 30.83 -11.14
N PRO A 107 -4.18 31.24 -9.93
CA PRO A 107 -4.85 30.33 -8.99
C PRO A 107 -6.09 29.63 -9.57
N GLN A 108 -6.79 30.29 -10.50
CA GLN A 108 -7.94 29.70 -11.18
C GLN A 108 -7.54 28.61 -12.18
N GLN A 109 -6.44 28.79 -12.91
CA GLN A 109 -5.90 27.76 -13.81
C GLN A 109 -5.43 26.54 -13.02
N ILE A 110 -4.69 26.75 -11.92
CA ILE A 110 -4.25 25.66 -11.03
C ILE A 110 -5.45 24.87 -10.53
N ARG A 111 -6.47 25.55 -9.97
CA ARG A 111 -7.70 24.89 -9.51
C ARG A 111 -8.37 24.10 -10.63
N GLY A 112 -8.44 24.64 -11.85
CA GLY A 112 -9.01 23.93 -13.00
C GLY A 112 -8.22 22.68 -13.38
N MET A 113 -6.88 22.76 -13.39
CA MET A 113 -5.99 21.64 -13.70
C MET A 113 -6.08 20.54 -12.65
N LEU A 114 -6.06 20.90 -11.36
CA LEU A 114 -6.17 19.95 -10.26
C LEU A 114 -7.56 19.32 -10.21
N HIS A 115 -8.62 20.10 -10.45
CA HIS A 115 -9.98 19.55 -10.57
C HIS A 115 -10.09 18.56 -11.74
N HIS A 116 -9.52 18.87 -12.91
CA HIS A 116 -9.49 17.92 -14.03
C HIS A 116 -8.80 16.62 -13.60
N LEU A 117 -7.62 16.71 -12.98
CA LEU A 117 -6.85 15.56 -12.51
C LEU A 117 -7.67 14.69 -11.54
N LYS A 118 -8.22 15.31 -10.49
CA LYS A 118 -9.00 14.65 -9.43
C LYS A 118 -10.27 13.99 -9.97
N GLU A 119 -10.90 14.54 -11.00
CA GLU A 119 -12.13 13.96 -11.58
C GLU A 119 -11.85 12.93 -12.68
N HIS A 120 -10.94 13.21 -13.61
CA HIS A 120 -10.77 12.40 -14.84
C HIS A 120 -9.49 11.57 -14.87
N GLY A 121 -8.60 11.74 -13.89
CA GLY A 121 -7.38 10.95 -13.72
C GLY A 121 -6.23 11.38 -14.63
N MET A 122 -5.07 10.74 -14.40
CA MET A 122 -3.79 11.06 -15.02
C MET A 122 -3.83 10.99 -16.56
N SER A 123 -4.41 9.93 -17.13
CA SER A 123 -4.41 9.72 -18.58
C SER A 123 -5.19 10.81 -19.32
N SER A 124 -6.35 11.21 -18.79
CA SER A 124 -7.16 12.30 -19.35
C SER A 124 -6.43 13.65 -19.21
N TRP A 125 -5.77 13.86 -18.08
CA TRP A 125 -5.01 15.06 -17.81
C TRP A 125 -3.81 15.21 -18.75
N VAL A 126 -2.98 14.18 -18.90
CA VAL A 126 -1.83 14.16 -19.82
C VAL A 126 -2.29 14.41 -21.26
N ASN A 127 -3.37 13.75 -21.69
CA ASN A 127 -3.93 13.97 -23.02
C ASN A 127 -4.37 15.44 -23.24
N GLU A 128 -5.02 16.05 -22.25
CA GLU A 128 -5.49 17.43 -22.37
C GLU A 128 -4.34 18.46 -22.35
N TYR A 129 -3.45 18.37 -21.37
CA TYR A 129 -2.47 19.43 -21.12
C TYR A 129 -1.15 19.25 -21.89
N ILE A 130 -0.74 18.01 -22.16
CA ILE A 130 0.48 17.71 -22.92
C ILE A 130 0.12 17.50 -24.38
N LEU A 131 -0.75 16.52 -24.71
CA LEU A 131 -0.96 16.15 -26.12
C LEU A 131 -1.75 17.20 -26.92
N LYS A 132 -2.81 17.77 -26.34
CA LYS A 132 -3.64 18.77 -27.06
C LYS A 132 -3.14 20.20 -26.91
N ARG A 133 -2.78 20.61 -25.69
CA ARG A 133 -2.36 21.99 -25.39
C ARG A 133 -0.86 22.23 -25.52
N ASN A 134 -0.07 21.17 -25.64
CA ASN A 134 1.37 21.24 -25.87
C ASN A 134 2.15 22.03 -24.80
N HIS A 135 1.76 21.90 -23.53
CA HIS A 135 2.52 22.48 -22.42
C HIS A 135 3.76 21.64 -22.10
N SER A 136 4.87 22.30 -21.76
CA SER A 136 6.08 21.61 -21.31
C SER A 136 5.91 21.09 -19.89
N ILE A 137 6.46 19.90 -19.60
CA ILE A 137 6.35 19.28 -18.28
C ILE A 137 6.95 20.15 -17.16
N PRO A 138 8.14 20.79 -17.31
CA PRO A 138 8.66 21.68 -16.27
C PRO A 138 7.70 22.82 -15.92
N HIS A 139 7.00 23.38 -16.91
CA HIS A 139 6.01 24.42 -16.66
C HIS A 139 4.74 23.88 -15.99
N LEU A 140 4.33 22.65 -16.32
CA LEU A 140 3.21 21.96 -15.67
C LEU A 140 3.50 21.62 -14.21
N LEU A 141 4.74 21.23 -13.87
CA LEU A 141 5.17 20.96 -12.49
C LEU A 141 4.99 22.18 -11.57
N LEU A 142 5.06 23.41 -12.11
CA LEU A 142 4.77 24.63 -11.35
C LEU A 142 3.32 24.67 -10.85
N ALA A 143 2.36 24.05 -11.56
CA ALA A 143 0.97 23.96 -11.09
C ALA A 143 0.83 23.08 -9.84
N PHE A 144 1.77 22.16 -9.64
CA PHE A 144 1.89 21.31 -8.46
C PHE A 144 2.80 21.93 -7.38
N GLY A 145 3.25 23.18 -7.56
CA GLY A 145 4.17 23.85 -6.62
C GLY A 145 5.62 23.36 -6.69
N ILE A 146 5.98 22.59 -7.72
CA ILE A 146 7.32 22.02 -7.90
C ILE A 146 8.09 22.86 -8.93
N LYS A 147 9.17 23.49 -8.48
CA LYS A 147 10.11 24.22 -9.35
C LYS A 147 11.40 23.42 -9.47
N LEU A 148 11.61 22.78 -10.63
CA LEU A 148 12.80 21.99 -10.88
C LEU A 148 14.05 22.88 -10.94
N SER A 149 15.19 22.32 -10.53
CA SER A 149 16.48 22.96 -10.75
C SER A 149 16.81 23.01 -12.26
N PRO A 150 17.59 24.00 -12.73
CA PRO A 150 17.92 24.14 -14.14
C PRO A 150 18.58 22.90 -14.76
N LYS A 151 19.33 22.12 -13.97
CA LYS A 151 19.97 20.88 -14.42
C LYS A 151 18.95 19.78 -14.75
N LEU A 152 17.83 19.72 -14.02
CA LEU A 152 16.78 18.72 -14.21
C LEU A 152 15.86 19.03 -15.40
N HIS A 153 15.90 20.24 -15.96
CA HIS A 153 15.05 20.63 -17.10
C HIS A 153 15.37 19.90 -18.40
N HIS A 154 16.58 19.34 -18.52
CA HIS A 154 17.10 18.73 -19.75
C HIS A 154 17.25 17.21 -19.68
N MET A 155 16.63 16.57 -18.67
CA MET A 155 16.62 15.12 -18.54
C MET A 155 15.79 14.46 -19.66
N SER A 156 15.93 13.13 -19.77
CA SER A 156 15.20 12.35 -20.77
C SER A 156 13.67 12.52 -20.65
N PRO A 157 12.92 12.32 -21.76
CA PRO A 157 11.45 12.36 -21.72
C PRO A 157 10.83 11.35 -20.75
N ALA A 158 11.48 10.21 -20.52
CA ALA A 158 11.06 9.19 -19.56
C ALA A 158 11.14 9.74 -18.12
N THR A 159 12.31 10.29 -17.75
CA THR A 159 12.53 10.91 -16.44
C THR A 159 11.59 12.08 -16.19
N MET A 160 11.36 12.91 -17.21
CA MET A 160 10.45 14.03 -17.07
C MET A 160 8.98 13.59 -16.91
N SER A 161 8.58 12.51 -17.61
CA SER A 161 7.28 11.89 -17.41
C SER A 161 7.14 11.25 -16.03
N TYR A 162 8.23 10.67 -15.49
CA TYR A 162 8.29 10.16 -14.12
C TYR A 162 8.06 11.29 -13.09
N PHE A 163 8.75 12.42 -13.19
CA PHE A 163 8.54 13.56 -12.28
C PHE A 163 7.10 14.05 -12.26
N LEU A 164 6.46 14.13 -13.44
CA LEU A 164 5.06 14.49 -13.54
C LEU A 164 4.13 13.44 -12.93
N ARG A 165 4.40 12.14 -13.14
CA ARG A 165 3.63 11.05 -12.52
C ARG A 165 3.71 11.12 -11.00
N VAL A 166 4.88 11.36 -10.43
CA VAL A 166 5.07 11.56 -8.98
C VAL A 166 4.23 12.72 -8.47
N ALA A 167 4.29 13.88 -9.13
CA ALA A 167 3.51 15.07 -8.76
C ALA A 167 2.00 14.82 -8.81
N MET A 168 1.50 14.20 -9.88
CA MET A 168 0.09 13.87 -10.03
C MET A 168 -0.38 12.80 -9.02
N SER A 169 0.45 11.78 -8.75
CA SER A 169 0.12 10.71 -7.81
C SER A 169 -0.13 11.27 -6.42
N ARG A 170 0.77 12.14 -5.95
CA ARG A 170 0.64 12.83 -4.67
C ARG A 170 -0.64 13.66 -4.56
N GLU A 171 -1.00 14.42 -5.60
CA GLU A 171 -2.26 15.20 -5.58
C GLU A 171 -3.52 14.32 -5.56
N LEU A 172 -3.47 13.14 -6.18
CA LEU A 172 -4.59 12.19 -6.17
C LEU A 172 -4.73 11.49 -4.81
N GLN A 173 -3.63 11.29 -4.07
CA GLN A 173 -3.68 10.81 -2.69
C GLN A 173 -4.35 11.85 -1.75
N LEU A 174 -4.26 13.15 -2.07
CA LEU A 174 -4.86 14.24 -1.32
C LEU A 174 -6.34 14.46 -1.68
N ARG A 175 -7.18 13.48 -1.39
CA ARG A 175 -8.63 13.62 -1.51
C ARG A 175 -9.23 14.47 -0.39
N ASP A 176 -9.99 15.47 -0.79
CA ASP A 176 -10.82 16.26 0.11
C ASP A 176 -12.12 15.52 0.42
N LYS A 177 -12.47 15.44 1.71
CA LYS A 177 -13.74 14.90 2.17
C LYS A 177 -14.91 15.71 1.61
N LEU A 178 -15.95 15.04 1.14
CA LEU A 178 -17.21 15.67 0.77
C LEU A 178 -17.93 16.18 2.04
N PRO A 179 -18.26 17.48 2.14
CA PRO A 179 -18.78 18.08 3.37
C PRO A 179 -20.22 17.65 3.69
N ASN A 180 -20.96 17.18 2.70
CA ASN A 180 -22.39 16.89 2.78
C ASN A 180 -22.74 15.50 3.35
N TYR A 181 -21.76 14.62 3.57
CA TYR A 181 -22.00 13.27 4.11
C TYR A 181 -21.23 13.09 5.41
N ASN A 182 -21.90 12.81 6.52
CA ASN A 182 -21.24 12.69 7.83
C ASN A 182 -21.89 11.64 8.77
N THR A 183 -23.11 11.20 8.49
CA THR A 183 -23.91 10.40 9.43
C THR A 183 -24.14 8.97 8.95
N VAL A 184 -24.54 8.08 9.86
CA VAL A 184 -24.99 6.72 9.49
C VAL A 184 -26.21 6.79 8.55
N ASP A 185 -27.10 7.75 8.74
CA ASP A 185 -28.27 7.91 7.86
C ASP A 185 -27.86 8.40 6.47
N ASP A 186 -26.82 9.23 6.35
CA ASP A 186 -26.22 9.59 5.05
C ASP A 186 -25.65 8.34 4.35
N ALA A 187 -24.97 7.46 5.09
CA ALA A 187 -24.47 6.19 4.54
C ALA A 187 -25.61 5.31 4.02
N VAL A 188 -26.70 5.19 4.79
CA VAL A 188 -27.90 4.46 4.37
C VAL A 188 -28.52 5.07 3.13
N GLN A 189 -28.61 6.40 3.06
CA GLN A 189 -29.18 7.09 1.90
C GLN A 189 -28.30 6.93 0.65
N LEU A 190 -26.97 7.05 0.79
CA LEU A 190 -26.01 6.78 -0.27
C LEU A 190 -26.17 5.35 -0.81
N ILE A 191 -26.16 4.34 0.05
CA ILE A 191 -26.35 2.94 -0.36
C ILE A 191 -27.71 2.74 -1.05
N ARG A 192 -28.76 3.39 -0.53
CA ARG A 192 -30.11 3.33 -1.11
C ARG A 192 -30.18 3.94 -2.50
N ASP A 193 -29.47 5.03 -2.77
CA ASP A 193 -29.57 5.77 -4.04
C ASP A 193 -28.58 5.27 -5.10
N SER A 194 -27.39 4.85 -4.69
CA SER A 194 -26.30 4.41 -5.58
C SER A 194 -26.64 3.13 -6.35
N ARG A 195 -26.28 3.04 -7.63
CA ARG A 195 -26.60 1.89 -8.49
C ARG A 195 -25.37 1.08 -8.88
N ARG A 196 -24.18 1.67 -8.73
CA ARG A 196 -22.92 1.14 -9.24
C ARG A 196 -21.87 1.29 -8.14
N ILE A 197 -22.01 0.44 -7.13
CA ILE A 197 -21.17 0.46 -5.93
C ILE A 197 -19.90 -0.36 -6.19
N ILE A 198 -18.74 0.25 -5.95
CA ILE A 198 -17.49 -0.49 -5.80
C ILE A 198 -17.31 -0.84 -4.33
N ILE A 199 -16.99 -2.10 -4.04
CA ILE A 199 -16.65 -2.55 -2.70
C ILE A 199 -15.22 -3.05 -2.71
N LEU A 200 -14.40 -2.49 -1.83
CA LEU A 200 -13.04 -2.92 -1.59
C LEU A 200 -12.98 -3.70 -0.27
N THR A 201 -12.69 -4.99 -0.35
CA THR A 201 -12.62 -5.89 0.82
C THR A 201 -11.20 -6.36 1.11
N GLY A 202 -10.88 -6.49 2.40
CA GLY A 202 -9.68 -7.19 2.87
C GLY A 202 -9.97 -8.19 3.97
N ALA A 203 -8.92 -8.65 4.64
CA ALA A 203 -8.98 -9.81 5.54
C ALA A 203 -9.98 -9.64 6.69
N GLY A 204 -10.27 -8.41 7.11
CA GLY A 204 -11.22 -8.10 8.19
C GLY A 204 -12.64 -8.62 7.94
N ILE A 205 -13.06 -8.77 6.68
CA ILE A 205 -14.39 -9.33 6.35
C ILE A 205 -14.47 -10.84 6.57
N SER A 206 -13.33 -11.53 6.61
CA SER A 206 -13.25 -13.00 6.74
C SER A 206 -12.94 -13.46 8.17
N VAL A 207 -12.73 -12.52 9.12
CA VAL A 207 -12.41 -12.85 10.52
C VAL A 207 -13.52 -13.65 11.19
N SER A 208 -14.78 -13.29 10.95
CA SER A 208 -15.94 -14.03 11.48
C SER A 208 -16.13 -15.40 10.84
N CYS A 209 -15.49 -15.65 9.69
CA CYS A 209 -15.47 -16.95 9.03
C CYS A 209 -14.41 -17.90 9.63
N GLY A 210 -13.60 -17.42 10.59
CA GLY A 210 -12.53 -18.19 11.24
C GLY A 210 -11.15 -18.02 10.61
N ILE A 211 -11.00 -17.15 9.59
CA ILE A 211 -9.70 -16.83 9.00
C ILE A 211 -9.10 -15.66 9.79
N PRO A 212 -8.01 -15.85 10.56
CA PRO A 212 -7.37 -14.74 11.23
C PRO A 212 -6.84 -13.76 10.18
N ASP A 213 -6.92 -12.47 10.47
CA ASP A 213 -6.27 -11.48 9.63
C ASP A 213 -4.73 -11.58 9.81
N PHE A 214 -4.00 -10.98 8.88
CA PHE A 214 -2.54 -11.08 8.90
C PHE A 214 -1.91 -10.20 9.99
N ARG A 215 -2.48 -9.01 10.24
CA ARG A 215 -1.79 -7.88 10.87
C ARG A 215 -2.30 -7.50 12.25
N SER A 216 -3.45 -8.00 12.70
CA SER A 216 -3.93 -7.68 14.06
C SER A 216 -3.01 -8.28 15.13
N ARG A 217 -3.19 -7.81 16.37
CA ARG A 217 -2.44 -8.28 17.54
C ARG A 217 -2.43 -9.81 17.68
N ASP A 218 -3.55 -10.43 17.36
CA ASP A 218 -3.77 -11.87 17.46
C ASP A 218 -3.77 -12.54 16.06
N GLY A 219 -3.20 -11.86 15.06
CA GLY A 219 -3.19 -12.29 13.65
C GLY A 219 -2.10 -13.29 13.30
N LEU A 220 -2.03 -13.67 12.01
CA LEU A 220 -1.10 -14.70 11.52
C LEU A 220 0.37 -14.35 11.79
N TYR A 221 0.77 -13.09 11.57
CA TYR A 221 2.16 -12.65 11.75
C TYR A 221 2.61 -12.71 13.23
N ALA A 222 1.72 -12.33 14.15
CA ALA A 222 2.00 -12.43 15.59
C ALA A 222 2.19 -13.89 16.01
N SER A 223 1.31 -14.77 15.53
CA SER A 223 1.35 -16.21 15.81
C SER A 223 2.62 -16.89 15.30
N LEU A 224 3.14 -16.48 14.14
CA LEU A 224 4.38 -17.02 13.57
C LEU A 224 5.61 -16.56 14.36
N LYS A 225 5.65 -15.28 14.74
CA LYS A 225 6.76 -14.72 15.53
C LYS A 225 6.86 -15.37 16.91
N GLU A 226 5.73 -15.67 17.55
CA GLU A 226 5.70 -16.33 18.87
C GLU A 226 6.23 -17.77 18.81
N ARG A 227 5.96 -18.50 17.72
CA ARG A 227 6.42 -19.89 17.57
C ARG A 227 7.91 -20.02 17.35
N GLY A 228 8.58 -18.97 16.86
CA GLY A 228 10.03 -18.95 16.64
C GLY A 228 10.53 -20.03 15.68
N GLU A 229 9.65 -20.57 14.82
CA GLU A 229 9.95 -21.68 13.92
C GLU A 229 10.77 -21.24 12.68
N TYR A 230 10.78 -19.93 12.37
CA TYR A 230 11.46 -19.36 11.22
C TYR A 230 12.15 -18.04 11.58
N ASP A 231 13.37 -17.86 11.08
CA ASP A 231 14.14 -16.62 11.19
C ASP A 231 13.68 -15.68 10.07
N LEU A 232 12.51 -15.05 10.25
CA LEU A 232 11.96 -14.05 9.34
C LEU A 232 12.13 -12.67 9.98
N ASP A 233 12.86 -11.79 9.32
CA ASP A 233 13.02 -10.39 9.72
C ASP A 233 11.69 -9.62 9.59
N ASP A 234 10.93 -9.92 8.53
CA ASP A 234 9.58 -9.43 8.30
C ASP A 234 8.65 -10.60 7.93
N PRO A 235 7.54 -10.83 8.67
CA PRO A 235 6.52 -11.81 8.30
C PRO A 235 6.01 -11.70 6.85
N GLN A 236 6.09 -10.53 6.20
CA GLN A 236 5.71 -10.38 4.79
C GLN A 236 6.57 -11.22 3.83
N GLN A 237 7.80 -11.56 4.21
CA GLN A 237 8.72 -12.40 3.42
C GLN A 237 8.14 -13.78 3.09
N MET A 238 7.17 -14.28 3.87
CA MET A 238 6.49 -15.54 3.57
C MET A 238 5.69 -15.52 2.25
N PHE A 239 5.37 -14.32 1.75
CA PHE A 239 4.73 -14.08 0.46
C PHE A 239 5.68 -13.41 -0.53
N ASP A 240 7.00 -13.40 -0.30
CA ASP A 240 7.98 -12.89 -1.26
C ASP A 240 8.39 -13.99 -2.26
N ILE A 241 8.39 -13.65 -3.55
CA ILE A 241 8.66 -14.63 -4.61
C ILE A 241 10.10 -15.15 -4.60
N ASN A 242 11.07 -14.33 -4.21
CA ASN A 242 12.47 -14.73 -4.15
C ASN A 242 12.70 -15.62 -2.93
N TYR A 243 12.16 -15.22 -1.78
CA TYR A 243 12.19 -16.06 -0.57
C TYR A 243 11.49 -17.40 -0.78
N PHE A 244 10.35 -17.42 -1.49
CA PHE A 244 9.64 -18.66 -1.83
C PHE A 244 10.46 -19.61 -2.72
N ARG A 245 11.27 -19.08 -3.65
CA ARG A 245 12.15 -19.90 -4.49
C ARG A 245 13.25 -20.59 -3.68
N GLU A 246 13.74 -19.92 -2.64
CA GLU A 246 14.78 -20.44 -1.76
C GLU A 246 14.22 -21.41 -0.71
N ASN A 247 13.10 -21.04 -0.07
CA ASN A 247 12.52 -21.79 1.04
C ASN A 247 10.97 -21.91 0.94
N PRO A 248 10.45 -22.70 -0.02
CA PRO A 248 9.01 -22.88 -0.23
C PRO A 248 8.28 -23.52 0.96
N ALA A 249 8.98 -24.26 1.82
CA ALA A 249 8.36 -24.92 2.97
C ALA A 249 7.81 -23.94 4.01
N VAL A 250 8.34 -22.72 4.09
CA VAL A 250 7.80 -21.68 4.98
C VAL A 250 6.38 -21.31 4.56
N PHE A 251 6.14 -21.15 3.26
CA PHE A 251 4.78 -20.92 2.74
C PHE A 251 3.85 -22.11 3.04
N TYR A 252 4.31 -23.32 2.73
CA TYR A 252 3.50 -24.53 2.85
C TYR A 252 3.25 -25.00 4.29
N SER A 253 4.00 -24.51 5.28
CA SER A 253 3.75 -24.84 6.69
C SER A 253 2.46 -24.21 7.22
N PHE A 254 2.05 -23.06 6.70
CA PHE A 254 0.80 -22.38 7.07
C PHE A 254 -0.26 -22.37 5.96
N ALA A 255 0.08 -22.70 4.71
CA ALA A 255 -0.88 -22.69 3.60
C ALA A 255 -2.17 -23.50 3.90
N SER A 256 -2.08 -24.59 4.66
CA SER A 256 -3.24 -25.37 5.11
C SER A 256 -4.20 -24.58 6.00
N GLN A 257 -3.70 -23.62 6.79
CA GLN A 257 -4.51 -22.80 7.69
C GLN A 257 -5.34 -21.77 6.94
N ILE A 258 -4.96 -21.41 5.71
CA ILE A 258 -5.64 -20.39 4.89
C ILE A 258 -6.32 -21.01 3.66
N TYR A 259 -6.34 -22.34 3.55
CA TYR A 259 -6.90 -23.03 2.39
C TYR A 259 -8.44 -22.93 2.39
N PRO A 260 -9.09 -22.62 1.24
CA PRO A 260 -10.52 -22.29 1.17
C PRO A 260 -11.48 -23.34 1.73
N SER A 261 -11.16 -24.63 1.63
CA SER A 261 -12.05 -25.74 2.02
C SER A 261 -12.40 -25.77 3.52
N ASN A 262 -11.66 -25.03 4.34
CA ASN A 262 -11.83 -25.04 5.80
C ASN A 262 -12.88 -24.04 6.30
N PHE A 263 -13.43 -23.19 5.44
CA PHE A 263 -14.18 -22.00 5.86
C PHE A 263 -15.56 -21.93 5.23
N VAL A 264 -16.51 -21.37 5.98
CA VAL A 264 -17.89 -21.12 5.53
C VAL A 264 -18.05 -19.61 5.34
N PRO A 265 -18.52 -19.14 4.17
CA PRO A 265 -18.73 -17.71 3.95
C PRO A 265 -19.73 -17.12 4.93
N SER A 266 -19.42 -15.94 5.45
CA SER A 266 -20.37 -15.12 6.19
C SER A 266 -21.55 -14.73 5.28
N PRO A 267 -22.81 -14.79 5.76
CA PRO A 267 -23.98 -14.30 5.04
C PRO A 267 -23.86 -12.85 4.54
N LEU A 268 -22.98 -12.08 5.17
CA LEU A 268 -22.77 -10.66 4.90
C LEU A 268 -22.01 -10.40 3.59
N LEU A 269 -21.22 -11.39 3.11
CA LEU A 269 -20.59 -11.35 1.79
C LEU A 269 -21.63 -11.26 0.65
N ILE A 270 -22.88 -11.65 0.93
CA ILE A 270 -23.98 -11.74 -0.04
C ILE A 270 -24.77 -10.43 -0.16
N VAL A 271 -24.79 -9.59 0.90
CA VAL A 271 -25.89 -8.61 1.03
C VAL A 271 -25.76 -7.39 0.13
N ILE A 272 -24.58 -7.11 -0.44
CA ILE A 272 -24.41 -5.95 -1.33
C ILE A 272 -24.47 -6.34 -2.82
N VAL A 273 -24.85 -7.59 -3.13
CA VAL A 273 -24.84 -8.11 -4.52
C VAL A 273 -25.82 -7.40 -5.46
N LEU A 274 -26.91 -6.79 -4.96
CA LEU A 274 -27.96 -6.24 -5.82
C LEU A 274 -27.56 -4.96 -6.60
N LYS A 275 -26.59 -4.18 -6.11
CA LYS A 275 -26.16 -2.89 -6.71
C LYS A 275 -24.66 -2.82 -6.96
N LEU A 276 -24.02 -3.99 -7.01
CA LEU A 276 -22.58 -4.16 -7.10
C LEU A 276 -22.07 -3.88 -8.52
N LEU A 277 -21.28 -2.82 -8.69
CA LEU A 277 -20.47 -2.63 -9.89
C LEU A 277 -19.29 -3.61 -9.89
N ARG A 278 -18.56 -3.70 -8.78
CA ARG A 278 -17.47 -4.67 -8.60
C ARG A 278 -17.12 -4.81 -7.13
N ASN A 279 -16.76 -6.02 -6.72
CA ASN A 279 -16.01 -6.22 -5.50
C ASN A 279 -14.55 -6.49 -5.84
N TYR A 280 -13.65 -5.58 -5.46
CA TYR A 280 -12.21 -5.80 -5.47
C TYR A 280 -11.84 -6.39 -4.11
N THR A 281 -11.28 -7.59 -4.10
CA THR A 281 -10.88 -8.24 -2.85
C THR A 281 -9.38 -8.46 -2.82
N GLN A 282 -8.77 -8.11 -1.69
CA GLN A 282 -7.38 -8.46 -1.36
C GLN A 282 -7.26 -9.90 -0.84
N ASN A 283 -8.40 -10.54 -0.56
CA ASN A 283 -8.43 -11.88 0.01
C ASN A 283 -8.18 -12.92 -1.08
N ILE A 284 -7.48 -13.98 -0.67
CA ILE A 284 -7.15 -15.15 -1.50
C ILE A 284 -8.02 -16.36 -1.15
N ASP A 285 -8.95 -16.19 -0.20
CA ASP A 285 -9.76 -17.24 0.42
C ASP A 285 -10.89 -17.78 -0.47
N GLY A 286 -11.25 -17.08 -1.54
CA GLY A 286 -12.32 -17.47 -2.46
C GLY A 286 -13.74 -17.42 -1.84
N LEU A 287 -13.90 -16.90 -0.61
CA LEU A 287 -15.18 -16.93 0.10
C LEU A 287 -16.27 -16.09 -0.57
N HIS A 288 -15.88 -15.00 -1.25
CA HIS A 288 -16.81 -14.15 -1.98
C HIS A 288 -17.47 -14.93 -3.14
N THR A 289 -16.68 -15.69 -3.89
CA THR A 289 -17.18 -16.54 -4.98
C THR A 289 -18.04 -17.68 -4.42
N LEU A 290 -17.62 -18.31 -3.32
CA LEU A 290 -18.38 -19.37 -2.65
C LEU A 290 -19.72 -18.85 -2.08
N ALA A 291 -19.77 -17.59 -1.64
CA ALA A 291 -20.99 -16.91 -1.24
C ALA A 291 -21.93 -16.59 -2.43
N GLY A 292 -21.50 -16.82 -3.67
CA GLY A 292 -22.29 -16.55 -4.87
C GLY A 292 -22.19 -15.12 -5.39
N VAL A 293 -21.20 -14.34 -4.94
CA VAL A 293 -20.95 -13.00 -5.49
C VAL A 293 -20.39 -13.15 -6.91
N THR A 294 -21.09 -12.62 -7.92
CA THR A 294 -20.73 -12.84 -9.33
C THR A 294 -19.71 -11.85 -9.89
N ARG A 295 -19.59 -10.66 -9.29
CA ARG A 295 -18.75 -9.55 -9.78
C ARG A 295 -17.55 -9.30 -8.88
N VAL A 296 -16.83 -10.37 -8.54
CA VAL A 296 -15.61 -10.35 -7.72
C VAL A 296 -14.38 -10.28 -8.61
N LEU A 297 -13.39 -9.51 -8.19
CA LEU A 297 -12.04 -9.51 -8.73
C LEU A 297 -11.08 -9.76 -7.58
N GLU A 298 -10.43 -10.92 -7.61
CA GLU A 298 -9.41 -11.34 -6.65
C GLU A 298 -8.07 -10.69 -7.02
N CYS A 299 -7.78 -9.54 -6.42
CA CYS A 299 -6.64 -8.71 -6.81
C CYS A 299 -5.30 -9.45 -6.59
N HIS A 300 -5.18 -10.17 -5.49
CA HIS A 300 -3.96 -10.92 -5.14
C HIS A 300 -4.03 -12.39 -5.57
N GLY A 301 -4.90 -12.74 -6.52
CA GLY A 301 -5.09 -14.11 -6.97
C GLY A 301 -5.83 -14.98 -5.94
N SER A 302 -5.76 -16.30 -6.13
CA SER A 302 -6.49 -17.27 -5.30
C SER A 302 -5.93 -18.68 -5.43
N PHE A 303 -6.45 -19.59 -4.60
CA PHE A 303 -6.14 -21.02 -4.65
C PHE A 303 -6.88 -21.80 -5.76
N VAL A 304 -7.61 -21.14 -6.67
CA VAL A 304 -8.39 -21.80 -7.71
C VAL A 304 -7.50 -22.62 -8.67
N THR A 305 -6.33 -22.10 -8.99
CA THR A 305 -5.32 -22.74 -9.83
C THR A 305 -3.94 -22.65 -9.20
N ALA A 306 -3.03 -23.50 -9.66
CA ALA A 306 -1.62 -23.47 -9.28
C ALA A 306 -0.73 -23.66 -10.51
N SER A 307 0.41 -23.00 -10.53
CA SER A 307 1.36 -23.05 -11.65
C SER A 307 2.74 -23.53 -11.20
N CYS A 308 3.39 -24.33 -12.03
CA CYS A 308 4.80 -24.67 -11.83
C CYS A 308 5.67 -23.42 -12.01
N ILE A 309 6.56 -23.12 -11.05
CA ILE A 309 7.45 -21.95 -11.12
C ILE A 309 8.51 -22.03 -12.23
N LEU A 310 8.75 -23.21 -12.81
CA LEU A 310 9.68 -23.40 -13.93
C LEU A 310 9.01 -23.50 -15.30
N CYS A 311 8.10 -24.46 -15.46
CA CYS A 311 7.52 -24.77 -16.77
C CYS A 311 6.20 -24.04 -17.01
N HIS A 312 5.72 -23.28 -16.01
CA HIS A 312 4.48 -22.51 -16.06
C HIS A 312 3.22 -23.34 -16.38
N ARG A 313 3.30 -24.67 -16.25
CA ARG A 313 2.13 -25.53 -16.37
C ARG A 313 1.17 -25.21 -15.23
N GLN A 314 -0.01 -24.76 -15.61
CA GLN A 314 -1.12 -24.54 -14.69
C GLN A 314 -1.92 -25.83 -14.49
N VAL A 315 -2.35 -26.06 -13.26
CA VAL A 315 -3.25 -27.14 -12.85
C VAL A 315 -4.36 -26.56 -11.96
N PRO A 316 -5.52 -27.23 -11.85
CA PRO A 316 -6.51 -26.92 -10.82
C PRO A 316 -5.90 -26.98 -9.41
N GLY A 317 -6.25 -26.03 -8.54
CA GLY A 317 -5.70 -25.97 -7.18
C GLY A 317 -6.05 -27.19 -6.31
N LEU A 318 -7.14 -27.89 -6.64
CA LEU A 318 -7.53 -29.17 -6.03
C LEU A 318 -6.46 -30.26 -6.22
N GLU A 319 -5.65 -30.20 -7.29
CA GLU A 319 -4.58 -31.19 -7.52
C GLU A 319 -3.44 -31.09 -6.48
N ILE A 320 -3.23 -29.92 -5.89
CA ILE A 320 -2.18 -29.69 -4.88
C ILE A 320 -2.72 -29.65 -3.44
N GLU A 321 -4.04 -29.78 -3.25
CA GLU A 321 -4.71 -29.71 -1.95
C GLU A 321 -4.16 -30.75 -0.97
N ALA A 322 -4.04 -32.00 -1.39
CA ALA A 322 -3.60 -33.08 -0.51
C ALA A 322 -2.18 -32.85 0.04
N ASP A 323 -1.29 -32.29 -0.78
CA ASP A 323 0.07 -31.95 -0.36
C ASP A 323 0.08 -30.76 0.60
N ILE A 324 -0.70 -29.71 0.30
CA ILE A 324 -0.87 -28.54 1.19
C ILE A 324 -1.40 -28.97 2.56
N MET A 325 -2.46 -29.78 2.58
CA MET A 325 -3.07 -30.27 3.82
C MET A 325 -2.12 -31.16 4.64
N ALA A 326 -1.21 -31.85 3.97
CA ALA A 326 -0.15 -32.63 4.61
C ALA A 326 1.10 -31.80 4.99
N GLN A 327 1.07 -30.47 4.80
CA GLN A 327 2.20 -29.55 4.98
C GLN A 327 3.44 -29.97 4.18
N LYS A 328 3.23 -30.45 2.95
CA LYS A 328 4.28 -30.85 2.02
C LYS A 328 4.33 -29.88 0.84
N VAL A 329 5.54 -29.64 0.34
CA VAL A 329 5.75 -28.84 -0.86
C VAL A 329 5.25 -29.63 -2.09
N PRO A 330 4.21 -29.16 -2.80
CA PRO A 330 3.69 -29.85 -3.98
C PRO A 330 4.66 -29.69 -5.16
N LEU A 331 4.92 -30.79 -5.85
CA LEU A 331 5.93 -30.86 -6.92
C LEU A 331 5.29 -31.05 -8.29
N CYS A 332 5.86 -30.39 -9.29
CA CYS A 332 5.43 -30.52 -10.68
C CYS A 332 5.72 -31.93 -11.21
N SER A 333 4.69 -32.60 -11.71
CA SER A 333 4.78 -33.96 -12.26
C SER A 333 5.64 -34.06 -13.52
N ILE A 334 5.83 -32.96 -14.26
CA ILE A 334 6.66 -32.93 -15.48
C ILE A 334 8.13 -32.66 -15.12
N CYS A 335 8.40 -31.57 -14.40
CA CYS A 335 9.77 -31.15 -14.09
C CYS A 335 10.50 -32.12 -13.18
N ASN A 336 9.77 -32.85 -12.34
CA ASN A 336 10.33 -33.81 -11.40
C ASN A 336 10.06 -35.26 -11.82
N ALA A 337 9.68 -35.49 -13.08
CA ALA A 337 9.54 -36.83 -13.60
C ALA A 337 10.87 -37.59 -13.45
N PRO A 338 10.86 -38.83 -12.94
CA PRO A 338 12.08 -39.61 -12.83
C PRO A 338 12.66 -39.82 -14.24
N GLN A 339 13.86 -39.30 -14.45
CA GLN A 339 14.59 -39.51 -15.70
C GLN A 339 14.87 -41.02 -15.85
N PRO A 340 14.54 -41.63 -17.00
CA PRO A 340 14.91 -43.02 -17.24
C PRO A 340 16.43 -43.15 -17.34
N GLY A 341 17.11 -43.44 -16.23
CA GLY A 341 18.55 -43.74 -16.23
C GLY A 341 19.37 -43.32 -15.00
N THR A 342 18.83 -42.56 -14.03
CA THR A 342 19.60 -42.16 -12.84
C THR A 342 19.26 -43.03 -11.62
N SER A 343 20.19 -43.92 -11.28
CA SER A 343 20.16 -44.72 -10.06
C SER A 343 20.20 -43.83 -8.81
N SER A 344 19.27 -44.03 -7.88
CA SER A 344 19.23 -43.34 -6.58
C SER A 344 20.54 -43.49 -5.80
N PRO A 345 21.09 -42.43 -5.16
CA PRO A 345 22.14 -42.61 -4.17
C PRO A 345 21.51 -43.21 -2.91
N ASN A 346 21.94 -44.42 -2.59
CA ASN A 346 21.65 -45.12 -1.35
C ASN A 346 21.96 -44.23 -0.12
N LYS A 347 20.95 -43.90 0.69
CA LYS A 347 21.15 -43.45 2.08
C LYS A 347 21.81 -44.58 2.87
N LYS A 348 23.14 -44.55 2.99
CA LYS A 348 23.86 -45.28 4.05
C LYS A 348 24.33 -44.29 5.11
N GLY A 349 23.61 -44.27 6.23
CA GLY A 349 24.06 -43.60 7.44
C GLY A 349 25.44 -44.09 7.88
N LYS A 350 26.39 -43.17 8.03
CA LYS A 350 27.68 -43.44 8.67
C LYS A 350 27.66 -42.90 10.10
N LYS A 351 27.71 -43.84 11.04
CA LYS A 351 27.96 -43.62 12.48
C LYS A 351 29.25 -42.80 12.67
N LYS A 352 29.17 -41.70 13.43
CA LYS A 352 30.34 -40.95 13.92
C LYS A 352 31.09 -41.79 14.97
N SER A 353 32.35 -42.11 14.72
CA SER A 353 33.31 -42.51 15.75
C SER A 353 34.44 -41.48 15.82
N LYS A 354 34.61 -40.88 17.01
CA LYS A 354 35.70 -40.01 17.42
C LYS A 354 37.08 -40.61 17.11
N LYS A 355 37.99 -39.84 16.49
CA LYS A 355 39.41 -39.76 16.90
C LYS A 355 40.06 -38.45 16.41
N LYS A 356 41.02 -37.98 17.20
CA LYS A 356 41.62 -36.64 17.28
C LYS A 356 43.08 -36.70 16.78
N SER A 357 43.49 -35.82 15.86
CA SER A 357 44.86 -35.25 15.69
C SER A 357 44.82 -34.23 14.53
N LYS A 358 45.05 -32.94 14.76
CA LYS A 358 46.33 -32.19 14.92
C LYS A 358 47.01 -31.86 13.57
N ASP A 359 46.87 -30.57 13.23
CA ASP A 359 47.69 -29.67 12.40
C ASP A 359 48.16 -30.11 11.01
N ALA A 360 47.59 -29.51 9.96
CA ALA A 360 48.29 -28.98 8.80
C ALA A 360 47.32 -28.15 7.96
N TRP A 361 47.69 -26.91 7.67
CA TRP A 361 47.00 -26.01 6.75
C TRP A 361 47.22 -26.53 5.33
N ASP A 362 46.14 -26.79 4.59
CA ASP A 362 46.23 -26.88 3.14
C ASP A 362 44.98 -26.28 2.49
N SER A 363 45.27 -25.61 1.39
CA SER A 363 44.48 -24.69 0.58
C SER A 363 43.31 -25.38 -0.12
N ASP A 364 42.31 -24.57 -0.47
CA ASP A 364 41.28 -24.83 -1.48
C ASP A 364 40.34 -26.01 -1.23
N ASN A 365 39.26 -25.74 -0.47
CA ASN A 365 37.97 -26.29 -0.86
C ASN A 365 37.14 -25.13 -1.40
N GLU A 366 36.97 -25.13 -2.71
CA GLU A 366 35.92 -24.43 -3.42
C GLU A 366 34.62 -24.55 -2.61
N ASP A 367 33.94 -23.41 -2.41
CA ASP A 367 32.56 -23.38 -1.94
C ASP A 367 31.72 -24.25 -2.89
N GLU A 368 31.55 -25.53 -2.55
CA GLU A 368 30.43 -26.33 -3.00
C GLU A 368 29.19 -25.64 -2.43
N SER A 369 28.68 -24.65 -3.16
CA SER A 369 27.34 -24.12 -2.99
C SER A 369 26.42 -25.33 -2.93
N ASP A 370 25.94 -25.65 -1.72
CA ASP A 370 24.90 -26.64 -1.51
C ASP A 370 23.82 -26.38 -2.57
N GLY A 371 23.60 -27.35 -3.46
CA GLY A 371 22.59 -27.23 -4.50
C GLY A 371 21.22 -26.86 -3.90
N PRO A 372 20.28 -26.35 -4.70
CA PRO A 372 19.00 -25.90 -4.18
C PRO A 372 18.36 -27.01 -3.33
N THR A 373 17.96 -26.66 -2.10
CA THR A 373 17.41 -27.60 -1.11
C THR A 373 16.14 -28.30 -1.63
N TYR A 374 15.50 -27.71 -2.65
CA TYR A 374 14.32 -28.23 -3.32
C TYR A 374 14.58 -28.53 -4.80
N PRO A 375 13.91 -29.55 -5.36
CA PRO A 375 13.96 -29.77 -6.79
C PRO A 375 13.25 -28.60 -7.48
N PRO A 376 13.71 -28.18 -8.67
CA PRO A 376 13.40 -26.83 -9.14
C PRO A 376 11.93 -26.70 -9.58
N GLY A 377 11.23 -27.81 -9.89
CA GLY A 377 9.84 -27.79 -10.33
C GLY A 377 8.81 -27.77 -9.19
N ILE A 378 8.70 -26.67 -8.46
CA ILE A 378 7.70 -26.51 -7.39
C ILE A 378 6.38 -26.01 -7.99
N MET A 379 5.25 -26.56 -7.55
CA MET A 379 3.93 -25.97 -7.84
C MET A 379 3.67 -24.84 -6.84
N LYS A 380 3.15 -23.72 -7.30
CA LYS A 380 2.77 -22.56 -6.47
C LYS A 380 1.30 -22.21 -6.77
N PRO A 381 0.43 -21.99 -5.77
CA PRO A 381 -0.90 -21.44 -6.01
C PRO A 381 -0.81 -20.10 -6.76
N ASP A 382 -1.78 -19.80 -7.62
CA ASP A 382 -1.80 -18.57 -8.42
C ASP A 382 -2.25 -17.33 -7.60
N ILE A 383 -1.68 -17.22 -6.40
CA ILE A 383 -1.67 -16.05 -5.51
C ILE A 383 -0.51 -15.15 -5.94
N THR A 384 -0.72 -13.85 -5.96
CA THR A 384 0.31 -12.86 -6.24
C THR A 384 1.19 -12.67 -5.02
N PHE A 385 2.49 -12.95 -5.17
CA PHE A 385 3.51 -12.72 -4.16
C PHE A 385 4.11 -11.33 -4.31
N PHE A 386 4.73 -10.79 -3.25
CA PHE A 386 5.55 -9.60 -3.34
C PHE A 386 6.67 -9.81 -4.37
N GLY A 387 6.90 -8.80 -5.21
CA GLY A 387 7.80 -8.89 -6.36
C GLY A 387 7.17 -9.49 -7.63
N GLU A 388 5.93 -9.99 -7.59
CA GLU A 388 5.18 -10.40 -8.79
C GLU A 388 4.25 -9.28 -9.28
N LYS A 389 4.17 -9.12 -10.61
CA LYS A 389 3.20 -8.21 -11.22
C LYS A 389 1.78 -8.75 -11.03
N LEU A 390 0.83 -7.88 -10.72
CA LEU A 390 -0.59 -8.25 -10.78
C LEU A 390 -1.03 -8.56 -12.21
N LYS A 391 -2.14 -9.31 -12.31
CA LYS A 391 -2.76 -9.66 -13.60
C LYS A 391 -3.33 -8.39 -14.25
N ASP A 392 -3.08 -8.20 -15.55
CA ASP A 392 -3.55 -7.03 -16.32
C ASP A 392 -5.07 -6.82 -16.26
N HIS A 393 -5.85 -7.86 -15.95
CA HIS A 393 -7.31 -7.77 -15.77
C HIS A 393 -7.71 -6.77 -14.66
N PHE A 394 -6.86 -6.57 -13.65
CA PHE A 394 -7.06 -5.57 -12.60
C PHE A 394 -7.16 -4.15 -13.19
N ASP A 395 -6.12 -3.73 -13.93
CA ASP A 395 -6.02 -2.38 -14.50
C ASP A 395 -7.14 -2.10 -15.50
N HIS A 396 -7.45 -3.07 -16.37
CA HIS A 396 -8.54 -2.94 -17.34
C HIS A 396 -9.91 -2.79 -16.67
N SER A 397 -10.16 -3.58 -15.62
CA SER A 397 -11.41 -3.50 -14.87
C SER A 397 -11.53 -2.16 -14.13
N LEU A 398 -10.45 -1.72 -13.49
CA LEU A 398 -10.42 -0.45 -12.76
C LEU A 398 -10.64 0.74 -13.70
N ALA A 399 -10.00 0.75 -14.87
CA ALA A 399 -10.22 1.79 -15.88
C ALA A 399 -11.68 1.83 -16.37
N ALA A 400 -12.31 0.67 -16.58
CA ALA A 400 -13.71 0.58 -17.02
C ALA A 400 -14.68 1.01 -15.91
N ASP A 401 -14.43 0.59 -14.67
CA ASP A 401 -15.29 0.82 -13.52
C ASP A 401 -15.18 2.28 -13.01
N ARG A 402 -14.02 2.94 -13.16
CA ARG A 402 -13.79 4.36 -12.80
C ARG A 402 -14.87 5.31 -13.35
N SER A 403 -15.26 5.11 -14.61
CA SER A 403 -16.22 6.00 -15.29
C SER A 403 -17.68 5.77 -14.88
N GLN A 404 -17.95 4.69 -14.14
CA GLN A 404 -19.29 4.25 -13.82
C GLN A 404 -19.60 4.36 -12.33
N VAL A 405 -18.62 4.15 -11.46
CA VAL A 405 -18.83 4.11 -10.00
C VAL A 405 -19.56 5.34 -9.48
N ASP A 406 -20.52 5.12 -8.57
CA ASP A 406 -21.25 6.19 -7.88
C ASP A 406 -21.18 6.11 -6.35
N LEU A 407 -20.50 5.10 -5.80
CA LEU A 407 -20.18 4.96 -4.38
C LEU A 407 -19.03 3.97 -4.18
N LEU A 408 -18.09 4.29 -3.29
CA LEU A 408 -17.04 3.38 -2.81
C LEU A 408 -17.31 2.97 -1.36
N LEU A 409 -17.34 1.67 -1.11
CA LEU A 409 -17.31 1.08 0.24
C LEU A 409 -15.96 0.39 0.47
N VAL A 410 -15.24 0.78 1.52
CA VAL A 410 -14.02 0.11 1.98
C VAL A 410 -14.35 -0.69 3.23
N VAL A 411 -14.15 -2.00 3.20
CA VAL A 411 -14.59 -2.91 4.26
C VAL A 411 -13.45 -3.82 4.73
N GLY A 412 -13.11 -3.74 6.02
CA GLY A 412 -12.21 -4.71 6.66
C GLY A 412 -10.79 -4.72 6.09
N THR A 413 -10.25 -3.57 5.68
CA THR A 413 -8.89 -3.46 5.16
C THR A 413 -8.15 -2.25 5.75
N SER A 414 -6.84 -2.42 5.91
CA SER A 414 -5.92 -1.36 6.31
C SER A 414 -5.36 -0.56 5.14
N LEU A 415 -5.61 -0.97 3.88
CA LEU A 415 -5.13 -0.32 2.66
C LEU A 415 -3.63 0.01 2.65
N LYS A 416 -2.79 -0.90 3.17
CA LYS A 416 -1.32 -0.73 3.15
C LYS A 416 -0.60 -1.49 2.02
N VAL A 417 -1.34 -2.17 1.14
CA VAL A 417 -0.75 -3.01 0.09
C VAL A 417 -1.23 -2.51 -1.25
N SER A 418 -0.32 -1.90 -2.00
CA SER A 418 -0.48 -1.54 -3.40
C SER A 418 -0.49 -2.79 -4.28
N PRO A 419 -1.14 -2.72 -5.46
CA PRO A 419 -1.83 -1.56 -6.06
C PRO A 419 -3.28 -1.39 -5.59
N VAL A 420 -3.76 -2.28 -4.71
CA VAL A 420 -5.17 -2.25 -4.30
C VAL A 420 -5.48 -1.04 -3.40
N ALA A 421 -4.52 -0.63 -2.58
CA ALA A 421 -4.59 0.63 -1.83
C ALA A 421 -4.78 1.85 -2.75
N ASP A 422 -4.22 1.80 -3.96
CA ASP A 422 -4.19 2.93 -4.90
C ASP A 422 -5.48 3.07 -5.70
N ILE A 423 -6.42 2.11 -5.61
CA ILE A 423 -7.75 2.20 -6.22
C ILE A 423 -8.40 3.54 -5.88
N LEU A 424 -8.23 4.04 -4.66
CA LEU A 424 -8.82 5.30 -4.20
C LEU A 424 -8.32 6.49 -5.03
N CYS A 425 -7.03 6.51 -5.38
CA CYS A 425 -6.40 7.53 -6.23
C CYS A 425 -6.89 7.44 -7.70
N HIS A 426 -7.36 6.27 -8.09
CA HIS A 426 -7.91 6.01 -9.42
C HIS A 426 -9.41 6.25 -9.55
N LEU A 427 -10.12 6.69 -8.51
CA LEU A 427 -11.53 7.07 -8.62
C LEU A 427 -11.70 8.59 -8.70
N PRO A 428 -12.80 9.10 -9.30
CA PRO A 428 -13.12 10.52 -9.26
C PRO A 428 -13.32 10.98 -7.81
N HIS A 429 -12.77 12.13 -7.44
CA HIS A 429 -12.86 12.62 -6.05
C HIS A 429 -14.30 12.97 -5.63
N SER A 430 -15.15 13.30 -6.61
CA SER A 430 -16.60 13.48 -6.44
C SER A 430 -17.37 12.23 -5.99
N VAL A 431 -16.79 11.02 -6.10
CA VAL A 431 -17.43 9.78 -5.65
C VAL A 431 -17.42 9.72 -4.12
N PRO A 432 -18.56 9.50 -3.46
CA PRO A 432 -18.62 9.34 -2.02
C PRO A 432 -17.88 8.08 -1.54
N GLN A 433 -17.22 8.17 -0.39
CA GLN A 433 -16.42 7.09 0.20
C GLN A 433 -16.87 6.78 1.63
N ILE A 434 -17.16 5.50 1.91
CA ILE A 434 -17.53 5.02 3.25
C ILE A 434 -16.51 3.98 3.69
N LEU A 435 -15.95 4.16 4.89
CA LEU A 435 -15.04 3.21 5.53
C LEU A 435 -15.77 2.43 6.62
N ILE A 436 -15.71 1.10 6.55
CA ILE A 436 -16.17 0.16 7.57
C ILE A 436 -14.97 -0.66 8.01
N ASN A 437 -14.44 -0.40 9.20
CA ASN A 437 -13.25 -1.12 9.66
C ASN A 437 -13.17 -1.16 11.18
N LYS A 438 -12.41 -2.11 11.74
CA LYS A 438 -12.22 -2.16 13.20
C LYS A 438 -11.38 -0.98 13.71
N THR A 439 -10.39 -0.58 12.91
CA THR A 439 -9.41 0.47 13.22
C THR A 439 -9.44 1.59 12.18
N PRO A 440 -9.07 2.83 12.53
CA PRO A 440 -9.00 3.93 11.58
C PRO A 440 -7.85 3.75 10.57
N VAL A 441 -8.09 4.17 9.32
CA VAL A 441 -7.09 4.20 8.25
C VAL A 441 -6.67 5.65 8.03
N ARG A 442 -5.44 6.02 8.40
CA ARG A 442 -5.02 7.42 8.58
C ARG A 442 -4.57 8.12 7.31
N HIS A 443 -4.16 7.36 6.29
CA HIS A 443 -3.65 7.88 5.03
C HIS A 443 -4.73 8.10 3.97
N ILE A 444 -6.01 7.97 4.35
CA ILE A 444 -7.17 8.23 3.48
C ILE A 444 -8.14 9.18 4.17
N ASN A 445 -9.04 9.79 3.40
CA ASN A 445 -10.02 10.75 3.91
C ASN A 445 -11.46 10.41 3.45
N PRO A 446 -12.08 9.35 4.02
CA PRO A 446 -13.43 8.94 3.69
C PRO A 446 -14.46 9.95 4.16
N ASP A 447 -15.64 9.94 3.53
CA ASP A 447 -16.72 10.86 3.90
C ASP A 447 -17.45 10.41 5.17
N ILE A 448 -17.54 9.09 5.40
CA ILE A 448 -18.17 8.51 6.58
C ILE A 448 -17.28 7.37 7.09
N ILE A 449 -16.98 7.36 8.39
CA ILE A 449 -16.15 6.34 9.02
C ILE A 449 -16.98 5.60 10.07
N LEU A 450 -17.20 4.31 9.85
CA LEU A 450 -17.90 3.40 10.76
C LEU A 450 -16.88 2.43 11.36
N LEU A 451 -16.55 2.62 12.64
CA LEU A 451 -15.57 1.80 13.35
C LEU A 451 -16.24 0.73 14.19
N GLY A 452 -15.78 -0.51 14.09
CA GLY A 452 -16.30 -1.64 14.86
C GLY A 452 -16.22 -2.96 14.10
N ASN A 453 -16.93 -3.97 14.60
CA ASN A 453 -17.07 -5.22 13.89
C ASN A 453 -17.85 -5.01 12.58
N ALA A 454 -17.25 -5.38 11.45
CA ALA A 454 -17.87 -5.23 10.13
C ALA A 454 -19.23 -5.93 10.05
N ASP A 455 -19.38 -7.07 10.72
CA ASP A 455 -20.62 -7.83 10.69
C ASP A 455 -21.79 -7.08 11.33
N ASP A 456 -21.54 -6.48 12.49
CA ASP A 456 -22.56 -5.74 13.24
C ASP A 456 -22.93 -4.43 12.53
N ILE A 457 -21.93 -3.75 11.93
CA ILE A 457 -22.15 -2.54 11.13
C ILE A 457 -23.02 -2.84 9.91
N ILE A 458 -22.66 -3.87 9.13
CA ILE A 458 -23.42 -4.23 7.93
C ILE A 458 -24.83 -4.69 8.33
N ALA A 459 -24.99 -5.48 9.39
CA ALA A 459 -26.31 -5.87 9.88
C ALA A 459 -27.18 -4.66 10.25
N HIS A 460 -26.61 -3.67 10.94
CA HIS A 460 -27.29 -2.42 11.27
C HIS A 460 -27.72 -1.63 10.01
N LEU A 461 -26.83 -1.50 9.02
CA LEU A 461 -27.14 -0.83 7.75
C LEU A 461 -28.25 -1.56 6.98
N CYS A 462 -28.22 -2.90 6.94
CA CYS A 462 -29.24 -3.71 6.28
C CYS A 462 -30.62 -3.53 6.95
N ASN A 463 -30.65 -3.48 8.28
CA ASN A 463 -31.88 -3.22 9.03
C ASN A 463 -32.46 -1.83 8.66
N LYS A 464 -31.64 -0.77 8.67
CA LYS A 464 -32.07 0.58 8.27
C LYS A 464 -32.49 0.68 6.79
N LEU A 465 -31.93 -0.17 5.92
CA LEU A 465 -32.31 -0.28 4.51
C LEU A 465 -33.59 -1.11 4.30
N GLY A 466 -34.04 -1.85 5.31
CA GLY A 466 -35.13 -2.84 5.18
C GLY A 466 -34.74 -4.02 4.30
N TRP A 467 -33.45 -4.38 4.26
CA TRP A 467 -32.94 -5.51 3.50
C TRP A 467 -32.88 -6.75 4.38
N ASP A 468 -33.50 -7.84 3.92
CA ASP A 468 -33.42 -9.13 4.57
C ASP A 468 -32.05 -9.77 4.30
N LEU A 469 -31.31 -10.07 5.37
CA LEU A 469 -30.10 -10.87 5.29
C LEU A 469 -30.45 -12.30 4.85
N PRO A 470 -29.87 -12.81 3.74
CA PRO A 470 -30.08 -14.19 3.34
C PRO A 470 -29.57 -15.10 4.46
N SER A 471 -30.40 -16.06 4.87
CA SER A 471 -29.92 -17.17 5.70
C SER A 471 -28.90 -17.94 4.86
N ALA A 472 -27.69 -18.18 5.38
CA ALA A 472 -26.57 -18.81 4.67
C ALA A 472 -27.06 -19.92 3.70
N ILE A 473 -26.96 -19.67 2.39
CA ILE A 473 -27.33 -20.67 1.37
C ILE A 473 -26.13 -21.60 1.22
N ILE A 474 -26.20 -22.75 1.87
CA ILE A 474 -25.21 -23.83 1.76
C ILE A 474 -25.57 -24.68 0.54
N GLN A 475 -24.77 -24.62 -0.54
CA GLN A 475 -24.66 -25.72 -1.50
C GLN A 475 -23.22 -26.23 -1.46
N LEU A 476 -22.99 -27.33 -0.74
CA LEU A 476 -21.71 -28.05 -0.77
C LEU A 476 -21.61 -28.84 -2.08
N PRO A 477 -20.45 -28.87 -2.76
CA PRO A 477 -20.19 -29.83 -3.83
C PRO A 477 -20.13 -31.25 -3.26
N HIS A 478 -20.71 -32.19 -3.99
CA HIS A 478 -20.92 -33.59 -3.62
C HIS A 478 -19.68 -34.32 -3.09
N SER A 479 -19.74 -34.84 -1.86
CA SER A 479 -19.08 -36.08 -1.47
C SER A 479 -20.16 -37.11 -1.11
N SER A 480 -20.09 -38.27 -1.77
CA SER A 480 -20.99 -39.39 -1.56
C SER A 480 -20.82 -39.97 -0.15
N GLU A 481 -21.96 -40.31 0.47
CA GLU A 481 -22.08 -41.13 1.68
C GLU A 481 -21.73 -40.46 3.03
N SER A 482 -22.38 -39.35 3.35
CA SER A 482 -22.94 -39.14 4.70
C SER A 482 -23.95 -37.99 4.67
N ARG A 483 -25.03 -38.15 5.41
CA ARG A 483 -26.11 -37.17 5.52
C ARG A 483 -25.52 -35.85 6.03
N PRO A 484 -25.72 -34.70 5.35
CA PRO A 484 -25.09 -33.44 5.76
C PRO A 484 -25.61 -33.04 7.14
N GLU A 485 -24.72 -32.97 8.13
CA GLU A 485 -24.98 -32.19 9.34
C GLU A 485 -24.97 -30.72 8.91
N ILE A 486 -26.18 -30.18 8.76
CA ILE A 486 -26.41 -28.76 8.60
C ILE A 486 -25.85 -28.10 9.87
N LEU A 487 -24.69 -27.46 9.78
CA LEU A 487 -24.27 -26.49 10.79
C LEU A 487 -25.28 -25.34 10.71
N GLN A 488 -26.35 -25.45 11.49
CA GLN A 488 -27.29 -24.37 11.73
C GLN A 488 -26.53 -23.31 12.51
N THR A 489 -25.92 -22.34 11.81
CA THR A 489 -25.68 -21.05 12.43
C THR A 489 -27.04 -20.58 12.94
N LYS A 490 -27.17 -20.40 14.26
CA LYS A 490 -28.43 -19.98 14.89
C LYS A 490 -28.95 -18.80 14.09
N LYS A 491 -30.14 -18.95 13.52
CA LYS A 491 -30.91 -17.86 12.94
C LYS A 491 -31.04 -16.80 14.04
N ARG A 492 -30.21 -15.76 14.03
CA ARG A 492 -30.39 -14.62 14.95
C ARG A 492 -31.79 -14.11 14.63
N SER A 493 -32.67 -14.19 15.62
CA SER A 493 -34.05 -13.75 15.42
C SER A 493 -34.03 -12.24 15.16
N ALA A 494 -35.03 -11.70 14.47
CA ALA A 494 -35.17 -10.25 14.33
C ALA A 494 -35.12 -9.53 15.70
N ALA A 495 -35.51 -10.21 16.79
CA ALA A 495 -35.42 -9.72 18.16
C ALA A 495 -33.99 -9.65 18.71
N ASP A 496 -33.07 -10.54 18.30
CA ASP A 496 -31.65 -10.49 18.70
C ASP A 496 -30.88 -9.39 17.94
N LEU A 497 -31.34 -9.03 16.73
CA LEU A 497 -30.81 -7.93 15.92
C LEU A 497 -31.31 -6.54 16.37
N HIS A 498 -32.48 -6.48 17.02
CA HIS A 498 -33.02 -5.25 17.64
C HIS A 498 -32.30 -4.84 18.93
N ALA A 499 -31.40 -5.67 19.46
CA ALA A 499 -30.58 -5.38 20.63
C ALA A 499 -29.19 -4.83 20.27
N LEU A 500 -28.92 -4.53 19.00
CA LEU A 500 -27.70 -3.80 18.62
C LEU A 500 -27.77 -2.39 19.19
N GLU A 501 -26.80 -2.02 20.03
CA GLU A 501 -26.69 -0.67 20.56
C GLU A 501 -26.59 0.34 19.40
N GLU A 502 -27.26 1.48 19.55
CA GLU A 502 -27.16 2.56 18.57
C GLU A 502 -25.70 3.05 18.51
N PRO A 503 -25.13 3.26 17.30
CA PRO A 503 -23.76 3.67 17.17
C PRO A 503 -23.54 5.06 17.77
N ARG A 504 -22.42 5.23 18.47
CA ARG A 504 -22.05 6.50 19.10
C ARG A 504 -21.26 7.37 18.12
N ARG A 505 -21.73 8.59 17.86
CA ARG A 505 -20.96 9.60 17.12
C ARG A 505 -19.81 10.16 17.97
N VAL A 506 -18.65 10.38 17.36
CA VAL A 506 -17.50 11.02 18.02
C VAL A 506 -17.60 12.54 17.85
N GLY A 507 -18.10 13.24 18.87
CA GLY A 507 -18.34 14.69 18.79
C GLY A 507 -19.25 15.06 17.61
N GLU A 508 -18.90 16.13 16.88
CA GLU A 508 -19.56 16.53 15.64
C GLU A 508 -18.86 16.00 14.37
N SER A 509 -18.03 14.96 14.50
CA SER A 509 -17.27 14.41 13.38
C SER A 509 -18.11 13.49 12.47
N HIS A 510 -17.49 12.96 11.43
CA HIS A 510 -18.04 11.94 10.53
C HIS A 510 -17.70 10.50 10.97
N ILE A 511 -17.23 10.35 12.21
CA ILE A 511 -16.77 9.08 12.80
C ILE A 511 -17.85 8.54 13.75
N TRP A 512 -18.21 7.28 13.55
CA TRP A 512 -19.21 6.56 14.31
C TRP A 512 -18.63 5.27 14.86
N LEU A 513 -18.90 5.00 16.13
CA LEU A 513 -18.36 3.86 16.87
C LEU A 513 -19.48 2.84 17.13
N PHE A 514 -19.23 1.63 16.70
CA PHE A 514 -19.99 0.42 17.00
C PHE A 514 -19.23 -0.40 18.04
N ASP A 515 -19.88 -1.45 18.55
CA ASP A 515 -19.23 -2.36 19.48
C ASP A 515 -17.96 -2.99 18.87
N GLY A 516 -16.94 -3.17 19.70
CA GLY A 516 -15.63 -3.68 19.28
C GLY A 516 -14.76 -2.70 18.47
N ALA A 517 -15.10 -1.41 18.40
CA ALA A 517 -14.26 -0.39 17.75
C ALA A 517 -12.91 -0.21 18.45
N GLU A 518 -11.82 -0.23 17.67
CA GLU A 518 -10.44 -0.11 18.16
C GLU A 518 -9.74 1.10 17.52
N GLY A 519 -9.85 2.29 18.14
CA GLY A 519 -9.17 3.49 17.61
C GLY A 519 -8.06 4.07 18.48
N GLY A 520 -7.71 3.40 19.58
CA GLY A 520 -6.53 3.70 20.39
C GLY A 520 -6.41 5.17 20.82
N GLU A 521 -5.20 5.73 20.74
CA GLU A 521 -4.93 7.12 21.10
C GLU A 521 -5.51 8.15 20.11
N TRP A 522 -5.71 7.75 18.85
CA TRP A 522 -6.20 8.65 17.81
C TRP A 522 -7.66 9.04 18.02
N LEU A 523 -8.53 8.08 18.39
CA LEU A 523 -9.90 8.41 18.79
C LEU A 523 -9.90 9.32 20.01
N LYS A 524 -9.05 9.04 20.99
CA LYS A 524 -8.93 9.87 22.20
C LYS A 524 -8.49 11.30 21.88
N SER A 525 -7.60 11.51 20.90
CA SER A 525 -7.20 12.86 20.49
C SER A 525 -8.34 13.63 19.81
N ILE A 526 -9.12 12.96 18.96
CA ILE A 526 -10.28 13.59 18.29
C ILE A 526 -11.36 13.93 19.32
N GLU A 527 -11.67 13.00 20.24
CA GLU A 527 -12.63 13.26 21.33
C GLU A 527 -12.22 14.45 22.19
N ARG A 528 -10.92 14.57 22.50
CA ARG A 528 -10.38 15.74 23.22
C ARG A 528 -10.55 17.03 22.42
N GLN A 529 -10.20 17.03 21.13
CA GLN A 529 -10.34 18.22 20.28
C GLN A 529 -11.80 18.68 20.19
N SER A 530 -12.73 17.75 19.99
CA SER A 530 -14.17 18.08 19.98
C SER A 530 -14.67 18.57 21.34
N SER A 531 -14.16 18.05 22.46
CA SER A 531 -14.53 18.55 23.80
C SER A 531 -14.00 19.96 24.08
N VAL A 532 -12.83 20.32 23.53
CA VAL A 532 -12.22 21.65 23.71
C VAL A 532 -12.93 22.71 22.85
N GLU A 533 -13.41 22.36 21.66
CA GLU A 533 -14.25 23.26 20.84
C GLU A 533 -15.60 23.55 21.50
N LEU A 534 -16.20 22.57 22.20
CA LEU A 534 -17.46 22.75 22.94
C LEU A 534 -17.31 23.63 24.18
N ASP A 535 -16.14 23.63 24.84
CA ASP A 535 -15.87 24.48 26.02
C ASP A 535 -15.56 25.94 25.65
N LEU A 536 -15.16 26.22 24.40
CA LEU A 536 -14.91 27.58 23.91
C LEU A 536 -16.18 28.32 23.48
N ASP A 537 -17.30 27.62 23.31
CA ASP A 537 -18.61 28.18 22.92
C ASP A 537 -19.52 28.51 24.13
N GLN A 538 -19.04 28.38 25.37
CA GLN A 538 -19.75 28.97 26.50
C GLN A 538 -19.54 30.49 26.53
N PRO A 539 -20.60 31.31 26.67
CA PRO A 539 -20.43 32.75 26.81
C PRO A 539 -19.65 33.00 28.10
N LEU A 540 -18.43 33.53 27.96
CA LEU A 540 -17.64 34.04 29.08
C LEU A 540 -18.33 35.29 29.65
N ASP A 541 -19.37 35.07 30.44
CA ASP A 541 -19.88 36.06 31.37
C ASP A 541 -18.83 36.26 32.47
N GLY A 542 -18.06 37.34 32.31
CA GLY A 542 -17.47 38.07 33.42
C GLY A 542 -16.23 37.46 34.07
N VAL A 543 -15.06 37.55 33.42
CA VAL A 543 -13.79 37.65 34.16
C VAL A 543 -12.94 38.79 33.61
N LYS A 544 -12.62 39.72 34.51
CA LYS A 544 -11.90 40.96 34.31
C LYS A 544 -10.54 40.74 33.63
N LYS A 545 -10.27 41.55 32.60
CA LYS A 545 -8.92 41.85 32.10
C LYS A 545 -8.01 42.25 33.26
N GLN A 546 -6.99 41.45 33.55
CA GLN A 546 -5.77 41.94 34.18
C GLN A 546 -4.60 41.77 33.21
N ARG A 547 -3.97 42.91 32.96
CA ARG A 547 -2.87 43.18 32.06
C ARG A 547 -1.59 43.07 32.88
N ILE A 548 -0.64 42.24 32.46
CA ILE A 548 0.76 42.22 32.92
C ILE A 548 1.55 41.84 31.65
N GLU A 549 2.06 42.83 30.92
CA GLU A 549 3.45 43.35 30.96
C GLU A 549 4.49 42.34 30.48
#